data_AF-A0A942DBN1-F1
#
_entry.id   AF-A0A942DBN1-F1
#
_cell.length_a   1.000
_cell.length_b   1.000
_cell.length_c   1.000
_cell.angle_alpha   90.00
_cell.angle_beta   90.00
_cell.angle_gamma   90.00
#
_symmetry.space_group_name_H-M   'P 1'
#
loop_
_entity.id
_entity.type
_entity.pdbx_description
1 polymer ?
#
loop_
_entity_poly.entity_id
_entity_poly.type
_entity_poly.pdbx_seq_one_letter_code
_entity_poly.pdbx_strand_id
1 'polypeptide(L)'
;MLDELKGTIHELPTWDDEIKQKVEKSLTCLKKNDQIIVANQLWEPCLSHRLAVYLEHVFDAYHVDCEYNKRFEDNVIEHKALSRDALMHWISTFDKEQITEIFSRDDFDAAAKKAIENISVIDTDSQDPKKSDDRKLRPDIIIHQREIQENNLLVIENKWLRKENFAEVLLDLAKLSQLTNPDSALKYRYGLFLGFETDGLKVSLLFENAEFKPVSM
;
A
#
# COMPACT_ATOMS: atom_id res chain seq x y z
N MET A 1 23.89 29.94 15.15
CA MET A 1 23.90 28.48 15.43
C MET A 1 22.72 27.73 14.80
N LEU A 2 21.51 28.30 14.71
CA LEU A 2 20.39 27.71 13.94
C LEU A 2 20.34 28.14 12.45
N ASP A 3 21.06 29.19 12.07
CA ASP A 3 21.14 29.64 10.66
C ASP A 3 22.26 28.98 9.83
N GLU A 4 23.17 28.23 10.45
CA GLU A 4 24.30 27.55 9.78
C GLU A 4 23.99 26.10 9.39
N LEU A 5 22.80 25.59 9.73
CA LEU A 5 22.28 24.29 9.27
C LEU A 5 21.49 24.38 7.94
N LYS A 6 21.58 25.53 7.24
CA LYS A 6 21.11 25.67 5.84
C LYS A 6 22.13 25.10 4.83
N GLY A 7 23.05 24.26 5.29
CA GLY A 7 23.98 23.51 4.47
C GLY A 7 23.33 22.23 3.98
N THR A 8 22.95 22.23 2.70
CA THR A 8 22.45 21.09 1.92
C THR A 8 21.14 20.50 2.45
N ILE A 9 20.02 21.11 2.06
CA ILE A 9 18.78 20.33 1.91
C ILE A 9 19.13 19.28 0.84
N HIS A 10 19.50 18.07 1.26
CA HIS A 10 19.43 16.95 0.33
C HIS A 10 17.95 16.85 -0.07
N GLU A 11 17.66 17.13 -1.34
CA GLU A 11 16.30 16.99 -1.86
C GLU A 11 15.78 15.60 -1.51
N LEU A 12 14.62 15.53 -0.86
CA LEU A 12 14.01 14.25 -0.49
C LEU A 12 13.77 13.43 -1.77
N PRO A 13 14.06 12.12 -1.77
CA PRO A 13 13.99 11.31 -2.97
C PRO A 13 12.62 11.42 -3.63
N THR A 14 12.61 11.66 -4.94
CA THR A 14 11.39 11.68 -5.75
C THR A 14 11.08 10.28 -6.27
N TRP A 15 9.84 10.07 -6.71
CA TRP A 15 9.46 8.82 -7.34
C TRP A 15 10.36 8.47 -8.53
N ASP A 16 10.46 9.37 -9.51
CA ASP A 16 11.07 9.11 -10.82
C ASP A 16 12.61 9.02 -10.78
N ASP A 17 13.28 9.68 -9.84
CA ASP A 17 14.75 9.73 -9.80
C ASP A 17 15.36 8.55 -9.04
N GLU A 18 14.78 8.14 -7.91
CA GLU A 18 15.44 7.21 -6.98
C GLU A 18 14.53 6.07 -6.51
N ILE A 19 13.31 6.38 -6.07
CA ILE A 19 12.43 5.39 -5.44
C ILE A 19 12.05 4.30 -6.44
N LYS A 20 11.63 4.72 -7.65
CA LYS A 20 11.24 3.80 -8.72
C LYS A 20 12.35 2.83 -9.07
N GLN A 21 13.58 3.32 -9.26
CA GLN A 21 14.73 2.49 -9.62
C GLN A 21 15.04 1.45 -8.53
N LYS A 22 14.91 1.82 -7.25
CA LYS A 22 15.08 0.91 -6.11
C LYS A 22 13.99 -0.17 -6.08
N VAL A 23 12.75 0.19 -6.36
CA VAL A 23 11.63 -0.75 -6.47
C VAL A 23 11.82 -1.70 -7.66
N GLU A 24 12.13 -1.19 -8.86
CA GLU A 24 12.40 -2.00 -10.07
C GLU A 24 13.55 -3.00 -9.85
N LYS A 25 14.62 -2.55 -9.19
CA LYS A 25 15.75 -3.42 -8.80
C LYS A 25 15.29 -4.52 -7.83
N SER A 26 14.46 -4.20 -6.86
CA SER A 26 13.93 -5.15 -5.88
C SER A 26 13.00 -6.19 -6.52
N LEU A 27 12.12 -5.75 -7.43
CA LEU A 27 11.25 -6.62 -8.24
C LEU A 27 12.06 -7.55 -9.15
N THR A 28 13.15 -7.04 -9.74
CA THR A 28 14.08 -7.86 -10.54
C THR A 28 14.72 -8.96 -9.69
N CYS A 29 15.14 -8.65 -8.46
CA CYS A 29 15.68 -9.64 -7.52
C CYS A 29 14.63 -10.68 -7.12
N LEU A 30 13.41 -10.25 -6.80
CA LEU A 30 12.28 -11.14 -6.50
C LEU A 30 12.01 -12.10 -7.66
N LYS A 31 11.92 -11.59 -8.90
CA LYS A 31 11.73 -12.42 -10.10
C LYS A 31 12.87 -13.40 -10.31
N LYS A 32 14.12 -12.99 -10.07
CA LYS A 32 15.29 -13.85 -10.31
C LYS A 32 15.42 -14.97 -9.28
N ASN A 33 15.23 -14.64 -8.01
CA ASN A 33 15.62 -15.51 -6.90
C ASN A 33 14.42 -16.22 -6.25
N ASP A 34 13.22 -15.64 -6.36
CA ASP A 34 12.01 -16.10 -5.69
C ASP A 34 10.84 -16.31 -6.67
N GLN A 35 11.13 -16.54 -7.96
CA GLN A 35 10.11 -16.81 -8.99
C GLN A 35 9.12 -17.91 -8.60
N ILE A 36 9.53 -18.88 -7.77
CA ILE A 36 8.66 -19.97 -7.33
C ILE A 36 7.46 -19.47 -6.51
N ILE A 37 7.61 -18.35 -5.79
CA ILE A 37 6.54 -17.72 -5.01
C ILE A 37 5.46 -17.20 -5.96
N VAL A 38 5.88 -16.50 -7.01
CA VAL A 38 5.00 -15.91 -8.03
C VAL A 38 4.38 -16.97 -8.93
N ALA A 39 5.19 -17.87 -9.48
CA ALA A 39 4.76 -18.91 -10.40
C ALA A 39 3.73 -19.86 -9.80
N ASN A 40 3.78 -20.09 -8.49
CA ASN A 40 2.82 -20.94 -7.78
C ASN A 40 1.79 -20.15 -6.97
N GLN A 41 1.82 -18.82 -7.02
CA GLN A 41 0.99 -17.92 -6.22
C GLN A 41 0.91 -18.36 -4.75
N LEU A 42 2.10 -18.55 -4.15
CA LEU A 42 2.21 -18.92 -2.74
C LEU A 42 1.61 -17.83 -1.85
N TRP A 43 1.39 -18.12 -0.58
CA TRP A 43 0.73 -17.23 0.36
C TRP A 43 1.29 -15.78 0.32
N GLU A 44 0.42 -14.76 0.23
CA GLU A 44 0.79 -13.35 0.01
C GLU A 44 1.83 -12.82 1.02
N PRO A 45 1.79 -13.15 2.32
CA PRO A 45 2.85 -12.76 3.26
C PRO A 45 4.25 -13.26 2.88
N CYS A 46 4.37 -14.40 2.19
CA CYS A 46 5.65 -14.85 1.65
C CYS A 46 6.16 -13.91 0.54
N LEU A 47 5.26 -13.44 -0.33
CA LEU A 47 5.57 -12.45 -1.35
C LEU A 47 6.02 -11.13 -0.70
N SER A 48 5.22 -10.60 0.24
CA SER A 48 5.49 -9.35 0.93
C SER A 48 6.85 -9.41 1.66
N HIS A 49 7.10 -10.49 2.42
CA HIS A 49 8.36 -10.69 3.12
C HIS A 49 9.56 -10.69 2.18
N ARG A 50 9.52 -11.47 1.09
CA ARG A 50 10.66 -11.58 0.17
C ARG A 50 10.91 -10.28 -0.59
N LEU A 51 9.85 -9.56 -0.98
CA LEU A 51 9.99 -8.23 -1.56
C LEU A 51 10.59 -7.24 -0.56
N ALA A 52 10.13 -7.24 0.70
CA ALA A 52 10.68 -6.40 1.76
C ALA A 52 12.17 -6.66 2.01
N VAL A 53 12.63 -7.92 1.98
CA VAL A 53 14.06 -8.25 2.07
C VAL A 53 14.85 -7.54 0.98
N TYR A 54 14.40 -7.55 -0.28
CA TYR A 54 15.13 -6.87 -1.35
C TYR A 54 15.09 -5.35 -1.24
N LEU A 55 13.96 -4.79 -0.82
CA LEU A 55 13.81 -3.36 -0.56
C LEU A 55 14.76 -2.89 0.56
N GLU A 56 14.86 -3.62 1.66
CA GLU A 56 15.76 -3.29 2.79
C GLU A 56 17.21 -3.11 2.35
N HIS A 57 17.68 -3.91 1.38
CA HIS A 57 19.06 -3.84 0.86
C HIS A 57 19.34 -2.62 -0.03
N VAL A 58 18.32 -1.87 -0.45
CA VAL A 58 18.48 -0.72 -1.35
C VAL A 58 17.99 0.60 -0.75
N PHE A 59 17.29 0.55 0.39
CA PHE A 59 16.78 1.71 1.11
C PHE A 59 17.58 2.01 2.39
N ASP A 60 18.90 2.16 2.29
CA ASP A 60 19.84 2.28 3.43
C ASP A 60 19.53 3.38 4.47
N ALA A 61 18.80 4.44 4.09
CA ALA A 61 18.41 5.55 4.98
C ALA A 61 17.04 5.36 5.66
N TYR A 62 16.35 4.27 5.34
CA TYR A 62 15.01 3.93 5.81
C TYR A 62 14.99 2.52 6.38
N HIS A 63 13.94 2.22 7.13
CA HIS A 63 13.59 0.88 7.55
C HIS A 63 12.50 0.35 6.63
N VAL A 64 12.56 -0.94 6.31
CA VAL A 64 11.52 -1.67 5.60
C VAL A 64 10.87 -2.66 6.55
N ASP A 65 9.58 -2.47 6.84
CA ASP A 65 8.84 -3.32 7.77
C ASP A 65 7.57 -3.87 7.14
N CYS A 66 7.22 -5.12 7.45
CA CYS A 66 5.94 -5.73 7.08
C CYS A 66 4.93 -5.62 8.23
N GLU A 67 3.65 -5.39 7.89
CA GLU A 67 2.52 -5.37 8.85
C GLU A 67 2.75 -4.51 10.11
N TYR A 68 3.57 -3.46 9.98
CA TYR A 68 4.01 -2.67 11.14
C TYR A 68 2.88 -1.80 11.68
N ASN A 69 2.52 -2.03 12.94
CA ASN A 69 1.36 -1.42 13.58
C ASN A 69 1.61 -0.03 14.20
N LYS A 70 2.84 0.52 14.07
CA LYS A 70 3.25 1.88 14.52
C LYS A 70 2.84 2.26 15.95
N ARG A 71 2.77 1.29 16.87
CA ARG A 71 2.44 1.55 18.28
C ARG A 71 3.68 1.99 19.07
N PHE A 72 3.72 3.25 19.49
CA PHE A 72 4.70 3.77 20.44
C PHE A 72 4.00 4.10 21.77
N GLU A 73 4.61 3.77 22.91
CA GLU A 73 3.94 3.54 24.20
C GLU A 73 3.15 4.70 24.82
N ASP A 74 3.17 5.92 24.27
CA ASP A 74 2.35 7.04 24.75
C ASP A 74 1.63 7.84 23.63
N ASN A 75 1.75 7.40 22.37
CA ASN A 75 1.10 8.03 21.21
C ASN A 75 0.40 6.95 20.37
N VAL A 76 -0.81 6.55 20.81
CA VAL A 76 -1.68 5.75 19.95
C VAL A 76 -2.20 6.67 18.86
N ILE A 77 -1.54 6.72 17.70
CA ILE A 77 -2.23 7.17 16.51
C ILE A 77 -3.27 6.10 16.20
N GLU A 78 -4.54 6.41 16.44
CA GLU A 78 -5.62 5.58 15.92
C GLU A 78 -5.69 5.76 14.40
N HIS A 79 -5.12 4.79 13.68
CA HIS A 79 -5.34 4.67 12.25
C HIS A 79 -6.74 4.12 12.04
N LYS A 80 -7.71 5.04 11.88
CA LYS A 80 -9.08 4.66 11.56
C LYS A 80 -9.08 3.91 10.23
N ALA A 81 -9.56 2.66 10.27
CA ALA A 81 -9.87 1.91 9.07
C ALA A 81 -10.76 2.73 8.13
N LEU A 82 -10.69 2.40 6.85
CA LEU A 82 -11.55 2.98 5.83
C LEU A 82 -13.02 2.80 6.23
N SER A 83 -13.76 3.90 6.39
CA SER A 83 -15.19 3.84 6.69
C SER A 83 -15.99 3.50 5.43
N ARG A 84 -17.20 2.95 5.61
CA ARG A 84 -18.12 2.69 4.49
C ARG A 84 -18.37 3.94 3.64
N ASP A 85 -18.61 5.07 4.29
CA ASP A 85 -18.88 6.35 3.60
C ASP A 85 -17.66 6.83 2.81
N ALA A 86 -16.45 6.70 3.38
CA ALA A 86 -15.21 7.04 2.69
C ALA A 86 -14.99 6.14 1.47
N LEU A 87 -15.23 4.83 1.60
CA LEU A 87 -15.14 3.90 0.47
C LEU A 87 -16.17 4.24 -0.62
N MET A 88 -17.43 4.47 -0.27
CA MET A 88 -18.48 4.81 -1.23
C MET A 88 -18.16 6.11 -1.97
N HIS A 89 -17.67 7.12 -1.25
CA HIS A 89 -17.22 8.37 -1.87
C HIS A 89 -16.06 8.13 -2.83
N TRP A 90 -15.02 7.41 -2.39
CA TRP A 90 -13.86 7.10 -3.20
C TRP A 90 -14.21 6.32 -4.47
N ILE A 91 -15.07 5.29 -4.38
CA ILE A 91 -15.57 4.53 -5.54
C ILE A 91 -16.30 5.46 -6.53
N SER A 92 -17.05 6.44 -6.04
CA SER A 92 -17.79 7.37 -6.90
C SER A 92 -16.90 8.34 -7.67
N THR A 93 -15.70 8.64 -7.14
CA THR A 93 -14.71 9.51 -7.77
C THR A 93 -13.61 8.74 -8.49
N PHE A 94 -13.64 7.41 -8.44
CA PHE A 94 -12.60 6.55 -8.98
C PHE A 94 -12.58 6.58 -10.51
N ASP A 95 -11.43 6.90 -11.11
CA ASP A 95 -11.25 6.83 -12.56
C ASP A 95 -11.08 5.38 -13.01
N LYS A 96 -12.19 4.79 -13.47
CA LYS A 96 -12.24 3.39 -13.91
C LYS A 96 -11.35 3.12 -15.13
N GLU A 97 -11.02 4.14 -15.93
CA GLU A 97 -10.20 3.94 -17.14
C GLU A 97 -8.74 3.63 -16.79
N GLN A 98 -8.26 4.04 -15.61
CA GLN A 98 -6.88 3.81 -15.15
C GLN A 98 -6.60 2.38 -14.66
N ILE A 99 -7.62 1.54 -14.48
CA ILE A 99 -7.48 0.16 -13.95
C ILE A 99 -8.08 -0.90 -14.85
N THR A 100 -8.25 -0.60 -16.14
CA THR A 100 -8.83 -1.52 -17.12
C THR A 100 -8.00 -2.80 -17.31
N GLU A 101 -6.73 -2.78 -16.93
CA GLU A 101 -5.86 -3.96 -16.86
C GLU A 101 -6.18 -4.90 -15.69
N ILE A 102 -6.84 -4.39 -14.65
CA ILE A 102 -7.22 -5.16 -13.46
C ILE A 102 -8.67 -5.64 -13.58
N PHE A 103 -9.59 -4.76 -13.98
CA PHE A 103 -11.03 -5.03 -13.99
C PHE A 103 -11.64 -4.77 -15.36
N SER A 104 -12.51 -5.68 -15.80
CA SER A 104 -13.58 -5.28 -16.72
C SER A 104 -14.59 -4.37 -16.01
N ARG A 105 -15.42 -3.62 -16.77
CA ARG A 105 -16.46 -2.76 -16.17
C ARG A 105 -17.42 -3.55 -15.26
N ASP A 106 -17.83 -4.73 -15.69
CA ASP A 106 -18.72 -5.61 -14.91
C ASP A 106 -18.03 -6.16 -13.67
N ASP A 107 -16.75 -6.54 -13.79
CA ASP A 107 -15.96 -7.02 -12.65
C ASP A 107 -15.77 -5.91 -11.60
N PHE A 108 -15.57 -4.66 -12.02
CA PHE A 108 -15.45 -3.52 -11.12
C PHE A 108 -16.75 -3.29 -10.33
N ASP A 109 -17.90 -3.23 -11.00
CA ASP A 109 -19.17 -2.94 -10.33
C ASP A 109 -19.54 -4.06 -9.34
N ALA A 110 -19.27 -5.32 -9.70
CA ALA A 110 -19.44 -6.46 -8.79
C ALA A 110 -18.49 -6.39 -7.58
N ALA A 111 -17.21 -6.07 -7.81
CA ALA A 111 -16.22 -5.92 -6.76
C ALA A 111 -16.55 -4.76 -5.81
N ALA A 112 -16.98 -3.62 -6.35
CA ALA A 112 -17.37 -2.44 -5.58
C ALA A 112 -18.53 -2.75 -4.64
N LYS A 113 -19.57 -3.43 -5.14
CA LYS A 113 -20.69 -3.88 -4.31
C LYS A 113 -20.22 -4.80 -3.18
N LYS A 114 -19.40 -5.80 -3.49
CA LYS A 114 -18.88 -6.76 -2.51
C LYS A 114 -17.97 -6.07 -1.46
N ALA A 115 -17.11 -5.13 -1.88
CA ALA A 115 -16.24 -4.37 -0.97
C ALA A 115 -17.05 -3.54 0.04
N ILE A 116 -18.12 -2.89 -0.42
CA ILE A 116 -19.04 -2.11 0.44
C ILE A 116 -19.77 -3.02 1.43
N GLU A 117 -20.21 -4.21 1.00
CA GLU A 117 -20.84 -5.21 1.87
C GLU A 117 -19.86 -5.72 2.96
N ASN A 118 -18.60 -5.99 2.59
CA ASN A 118 -17.57 -6.46 3.51
C ASN A 118 -17.31 -5.48 4.67
N ILE A 119 -17.24 -4.16 4.40
CA ILE A 119 -17.08 -3.15 5.46
C ILE A 119 -18.28 -3.13 6.41
N SER A 120 -19.50 -3.23 5.88
CA SER A 120 -20.70 -3.18 6.72
C SER A 120 -20.80 -4.32 7.73
N VAL A 121 -20.37 -5.52 7.36
CA VAL A 121 -20.32 -6.65 8.29
C VAL A 121 -19.39 -6.34 9.47
N ILE A 122 -18.24 -5.72 9.19
CA ILE A 122 -17.25 -5.32 10.20
C ILE A 122 -17.81 -4.26 11.15
N ASP A 123 -18.55 -3.27 10.63
CA ASP A 123 -19.16 -2.21 11.44
C ASP A 123 -20.21 -2.77 12.44
N THR A 124 -20.99 -3.79 12.03
CA THR A 124 -22.03 -4.41 12.87
C THR A 124 -21.49 -5.34 13.96
N ASP A 125 -20.29 -5.90 13.78
CA ASP A 125 -19.65 -6.88 14.69
C ASP A 125 -18.84 -6.22 15.84
N SER A 126 -18.98 -4.91 16.02
CA SER A 126 -18.05 -4.05 16.76
C SER A 126 -18.11 -4.12 18.30
N GLN A 127 -18.86 -5.05 18.90
CA GLN A 127 -19.00 -5.19 20.35
C GLN A 127 -17.95 -6.11 21.02
N ASP A 128 -17.06 -6.77 20.26
CA ASP A 128 -15.99 -7.61 20.84
C ASP A 128 -14.63 -6.85 20.93
N PRO A 129 -14.10 -6.59 22.13
CA PRO A 129 -12.83 -5.89 22.31
C PRO A 129 -11.61 -6.66 21.77
N LYS A 130 -11.66 -8.00 21.59
CA LYS A 130 -10.56 -8.76 20.96
C LYS A 130 -10.47 -8.57 19.44
N LYS A 131 -11.60 -8.31 18.76
CA LYS A 131 -11.65 -7.95 17.33
C LYS A 131 -11.32 -6.47 17.07
N SER A 132 -11.09 -5.66 18.10
CA SER A 132 -10.71 -4.25 17.93
C SER A 132 -9.28 -4.05 17.42
N ASP A 133 -8.38 -5.01 17.65
CA ASP A 133 -6.99 -4.97 17.17
C ASP A 133 -6.87 -5.30 15.67
N ASP A 134 -7.75 -6.15 15.16
CA ASP A 134 -7.87 -6.51 13.74
C ASP A 134 -8.41 -5.38 12.85
N ARG A 135 -8.97 -4.32 13.46
CA ARG A 135 -9.46 -3.12 12.75
C ARG A 135 -8.36 -2.09 12.48
N LYS A 136 -7.09 -2.42 12.75
CA LYS A 136 -5.98 -1.48 12.54
C LYS A 136 -5.42 -1.62 11.14
N LEU A 137 -5.24 -0.48 10.49
CA LEU A 137 -4.59 -0.34 9.20
C LEU A 137 -3.18 -0.94 9.24
N ARG A 138 -2.97 -2.08 8.57
CA ARG A 138 -1.67 -2.73 8.44
C ARG A 138 -1.36 -2.93 6.96
N PRO A 139 -0.48 -2.11 6.39
CA PRO A 139 -0.01 -2.33 5.03
C PRO A 139 0.93 -3.52 4.95
N ASP A 140 1.03 -4.13 3.77
CA ASP A 140 1.90 -5.28 3.52
C ASP A 140 3.37 -4.94 3.76
N ILE A 141 3.83 -3.80 3.22
CA ILE A 141 5.20 -3.31 3.36
C ILE A 141 5.18 -1.79 3.53
N ILE A 142 6.00 -1.29 4.44
CA ILE A 142 6.24 0.14 4.61
C ILE A 142 7.73 0.45 4.54
N ILE A 143 8.07 1.60 3.97
CA ILE A 143 9.40 2.18 3.95
C ILE A 143 9.33 3.51 4.68
N HIS A 144 9.98 3.59 5.83
CA HIS A 144 9.77 4.66 6.81
C HIS A 144 10.96 4.82 7.74
N GLN A 145 10.92 5.80 8.62
CA GLN A 145 11.85 5.89 9.74
C GLN A 145 11.10 5.58 11.03
N ARG A 146 11.47 4.48 11.70
CA ARG A 146 10.89 4.11 12.99
C ARG A 146 11.01 5.28 13.98
N GLU A 147 10.01 5.44 14.84
CA GLU A 147 9.88 6.55 15.80
C GLU A 147 9.68 7.95 15.19
N ILE A 148 9.78 8.11 13.86
CA ILE A 148 9.57 9.38 13.16
C ILE A 148 8.29 9.29 12.33
N GLN A 149 7.25 10.01 12.73
CA GLN A 149 5.96 9.98 12.03
C GLN A 149 5.95 10.80 10.74
N GLU A 150 6.78 11.84 10.65
CA GLU A 150 6.74 12.83 9.55
C GLU A 150 7.53 12.41 8.31
N ASN A 151 8.20 11.25 8.32
CA ASN A 151 9.04 10.78 7.20
C ASN A 151 8.65 9.37 6.73
N ASN A 152 7.38 9.22 6.37
CA ASN A 152 6.83 7.99 5.82
C ASN A 152 6.95 8.04 4.29
N LEU A 153 7.90 7.28 3.74
CA LEU A 153 8.30 7.42 2.34
C LEU A 153 7.32 6.70 1.40
N LEU A 154 7.21 5.38 1.55
CA LEU A 154 6.48 4.52 0.64
C LEU A 154 5.68 3.48 1.43
N VAL A 155 4.42 3.30 1.06
CA VAL A 155 3.61 2.16 1.50
C VAL A 155 3.27 1.30 0.29
N ILE A 156 3.35 -0.02 0.44
CA ILE A 156 3.12 -0.98 -0.65
C ILE A 156 2.02 -1.95 -0.24
N GLU A 157 1.11 -2.21 -1.16
CA GLU A 157 0.14 -3.32 -1.12
C GLU A 157 0.42 -4.23 -2.31
N ASN A 158 0.50 -5.54 -2.10
CA ASN A 158 0.68 -6.51 -3.18
C ASN A 158 -0.40 -7.58 -3.17
N LYS A 159 -0.93 -7.90 -4.36
CA LYS A 159 -2.04 -8.84 -4.47
C LYS A 159 -1.88 -9.83 -5.60
N TRP A 160 -2.32 -11.07 -5.37
CA TRP A 160 -2.62 -11.98 -6.47
C TRP A 160 -3.91 -11.54 -7.16
N LEU A 161 -3.83 -11.21 -8.45
CA LEU A 161 -4.99 -10.80 -9.24
C LEU A 161 -5.84 -12.03 -9.59
N ARG A 162 -6.94 -12.18 -8.86
CA ARG A 162 -7.95 -13.20 -9.11
C ARG A 162 -9.34 -12.61 -8.88
N LYS A 163 -10.32 -13.01 -9.70
CA LYS A 163 -11.68 -12.43 -9.67
C LYS A 163 -12.33 -12.53 -8.29
N GLU A 164 -12.07 -13.63 -7.57
CA GLU A 164 -12.55 -13.83 -6.20
C GLU A 164 -12.08 -12.74 -5.22
N ASN A 165 -10.90 -12.16 -5.47
CA ASN A 165 -10.21 -11.23 -4.58
C ASN A 165 -10.37 -9.75 -4.99
N PHE A 166 -11.12 -9.47 -6.05
CA PHE A 166 -11.29 -8.12 -6.60
C PHE A 166 -11.88 -7.11 -5.61
N ALA A 167 -12.74 -7.57 -4.70
CA ALA A 167 -13.25 -6.72 -3.63
C ALA A 167 -12.14 -6.29 -2.66
N GLU A 168 -11.22 -7.20 -2.30
CA GLU A 168 -10.07 -6.85 -1.46
C GLU A 168 -9.10 -5.93 -2.20
N VAL A 169 -8.88 -6.12 -3.50
CA VAL A 169 -8.09 -5.20 -4.32
C VAL A 169 -8.64 -3.77 -4.22
N LEU A 170 -9.95 -3.56 -4.38
CA LEU A 170 -10.53 -2.21 -4.25
C LEU A 170 -10.35 -1.62 -2.85
N LEU A 171 -10.42 -2.45 -1.81
CA LEU A 171 -10.15 -2.00 -0.44
C LEU A 171 -8.70 -1.56 -0.28
N ASP A 172 -7.73 -2.31 -0.82
CA ASP A 172 -6.31 -1.96 -0.77
C ASP A 172 -6.00 -0.68 -1.57
N LEU A 173 -6.62 -0.49 -2.74
CA LEU A 173 -6.49 0.76 -3.51
C LEU A 173 -7.04 1.97 -2.75
N ALA A 174 -8.22 1.84 -2.14
CA ALA A 174 -8.81 2.91 -1.34
C ALA A 174 -7.97 3.19 -0.07
N LYS A 175 -7.36 2.15 0.51
CA LYS A 175 -6.42 2.25 1.62
C LYS A 175 -5.20 3.08 1.26
N LEU A 176 -4.59 2.83 0.10
CA LEU A 176 -3.43 3.58 -0.40
C LEU A 176 -3.79 5.05 -0.64
N SER A 177 -4.96 5.33 -1.20
CA SER A 177 -5.48 6.71 -1.34
C SER A 177 -5.61 7.40 0.03
N GLN A 178 -6.15 6.71 1.05
CA GLN A 178 -6.24 7.25 2.42
C GLN A 178 -4.87 7.47 3.06
N LEU A 179 -3.92 6.55 2.86
CA LEU A 179 -2.58 6.59 3.43
C LEU A 179 -1.69 7.67 2.83
N THR A 180 -1.93 8.02 1.57
CA THR A 180 -1.20 9.06 0.82
C THR A 180 -1.90 10.41 0.82
N ASN A 181 -3.04 10.53 1.50
CA ASN A 181 -3.70 11.82 1.70
C ASN A 181 -2.83 12.72 2.61
N PRO A 182 -2.53 13.98 2.23
CA PRO A 182 -1.75 14.91 3.05
C PRO A 182 -2.36 15.21 4.44
N ASP A 183 -3.68 15.03 4.57
CA ASP A 183 -4.44 15.19 5.81
C ASP A 183 -4.53 13.89 6.64
N SER A 184 -4.00 12.78 6.12
CA SER A 184 -3.90 11.51 6.86
C SER A 184 -3.04 11.66 8.10
N ALA A 185 -3.19 10.79 9.10
CA ALA A 185 -2.28 10.78 10.24
C ALA A 185 -0.90 10.17 9.89
N LEU A 186 -0.86 9.30 8.87
CA LEU A 186 0.38 8.62 8.45
C LEU A 186 1.11 9.32 7.31
N LYS A 187 0.40 10.03 6.43
CA LYS A 187 0.99 10.89 5.39
C LYS A 187 2.15 10.22 4.64
N TYR A 188 1.94 9.01 4.13
CA TYR A 188 2.94 8.42 3.26
C TYR A 188 3.08 9.30 2.01
N ARG A 189 4.31 9.65 1.65
CA ARG A 189 4.56 10.46 0.46
C ARG A 189 4.08 9.73 -0.80
N TYR A 190 4.37 8.43 -0.88
CA TYR A 190 3.98 7.57 -1.98
C TYR A 190 3.27 6.32 -1.47
N GLY A 191 2.34 5.82 -2.27
CA GLY A 191 1.76 4.49 -2.15
C GLY A 191 1.98 3.71 -3.44
N LEU A 192 2.13 2.40 -3.38
CA LEU A 192 2.32 1.57 -4.55
C LEU A 192 1.48 0.31 -4.44
N PHE A 193 0.57 0.13 -5.39
CA PHE A 193 -0.11 -1.15 -5.57
C PHE A 193 0.65 -2.00 -6.59
N LEU A 194 0.88 -3.27 -6.27
CA LEU A 194 1.52 -4.25 -7.14
C LEU A 194 0.60 -5.46 -7.33
N GLY A 195 0.01 -5.60 -8.51
CA GLY A 195 -0.84 -6.75 -8.84
C GLY A 195 -0.08 -7.80 -9.63
N PHE A 196 -0.08 -9.04 -9.16
CA PHE A 196 0.66 -10.15 -9.75
C PHE A 196 -0.24 -11.26 -10.30
N GLU A 197 0.20 -11.87 -11.39
CA GLU A 197 -0.29 -13.14 -11.91
C GLU A 197 0.83 -14.18 -11.90
N THR A 198 0.56 -15.38 -12.43
CA THR A 198 1.53 -16.50 -12.42
C THR A 198 2.79 -16.25 -13.23
N ASP A 199 2.77 -15.32 -14.18
CA ASP A 199 3.92 -14.98 -15.03
C ASP A 199 4.67 -13.71 -14.58
N GLY A 200 4.22 -13.05 -13.51
CA GLY A 200 4.90 -11.88 -12.95
C GLY A 200 3.97 -10.77 -12.48
N LEU A 201 4.59 -9.59 -12.30
CA LEU A 201 3.90 -8.33 -12.08
C LEU A 201 3.10 -7.97 -13.34
N LYS A 202 1.82 -7.66 -13.15
CA LYS A 202 0.90 -7.26 -14.23
C LYS A 202 0.61 -5.78 -14.23
N VAL A 203 0.35 -5.23 -13.07
CA VAL A 203 -0.08 -3.85 -12.91
C VAL A 203 0.70 -3.20 -11.78
N SER A 204 1.02 -1.93 -11.95
CA SER A 204 1.57 -1.09 -10.89
C SER A 204 0.88 0.26 -10.90
N LEU A 205 0.33 0.66 -9.75
CA LEU A 205 -0.34 1.95 -9.58
C LEU A 205 0.40 2.74 -8.51
N LEU A 206 0.92 3.90 -8.89
CA LEU A 206 1.51 4.86 -7.96
C LEU A 206 0.41 5.74 -7.39
N PHE A 207 0.41 5.91 -6.07
CA PHE A 207 -0.42 6.84 -5.33
C PHE A 207 0.42 8.00 -4.80
N GLU A 208 -0.06 9.21 -4.97
CA GLU A 208 0.53 10.45 -4.42
C GLU A 208 -0.61 11.44 -4.16
N ASN A 209 -0.65 12.07 -2.99
CA ASN A 209 -1.70 13.01 -2.60
C ASN A 209 -3.13 12.46 -2.73
N ALA A 210 -3.34 11.19 -2.36
CA ALA A 210 -4.60 10.44 -2.50
C ALA A 210 -5.06 10.14 -3.93
N GLU A 211 -4.38 10.64 -4.95
CA GLU A 211 -4.61 10.32 -6.36
C GLU A 211 -3.72 9.15 -6.78
N PHE A 212 -4.06 8.48 -7.88
CA PHE A 212 -3.24 7.41 -8.42
C PHE A 212 -3.07 7.53 -9.94
N LYS A 213 -2.04 6.85 -10.45
CA LYS A 213 -1.77 6.70 -11.88
C LYS A 213 -1.07 5.36 -12.15
N PRO A 214 -1.31 4.74 -13.32
CA PRO A 214 -0.49 3.62 -13.78
C PRO A 214 0.97 4.03 -13.95
N VAL A 215 1.87 3.13 -13.58
CA VAL A 215 3.32 3.29 -13.76
C VAL A 215 3.92 2.00 -14.30
N SER A 216 4.83 2.11 -15.26
CA SER A 216 5.53 0.94 -15.78
C SER A 216 6.70 0.56 -14.87
N MET A 217 6.85 -0.73 -14.58
CA MET A 217 7.86 -1.34 -13.69
C MET A 217 8.48 -2.58 -14.33
#